data_AF-A0A328BQ06-F1
#
_entry.id   AF-A0A328BQ06-F1
#
_cell.length_a   1.000
_cell.length_b   1.000
_cell.length_c   1.000
_cell.angle_alpha   90.00
_cell.angle_beta   90.00
_cell.angle_gamma   90.00
#
_symmetry.space_group_name_H-M   'P 1'
#
loop_
_entity.id
_entity.type
_entity.pdbx_description
1 polymer ?
#
loop_
_entity_poly.entity_id
_entity_poly.type
_entity_poly.pdbx_seq_one_letter_code
_entity_poly.pdbx_strand_id
1 'polypeptide(L)'
;MALRLVQSASLVAGCALLTGCAGSPFKDAKVDPASPVAADVTRITRQPAKYPTFADIPKPPTDIRPLAQYGADARTVLAAGEALERATAPGTWTLEGTDDFAEKARRDAGPQLEPPNPGDAEAFARELRERATPPPPR
;
A
#
# COMPACT_ATOMS: atom_id res chain seq x y z
N MET A 1 61.95 -18.71 28.60
CA MET A 1 61.89 -18.18 27.22
C MET A 1 60.84 -18.96 26.42
N ALA A 2 59.57 -18.92 26.84
CA ALA A 2 58.49 -19.76 26.27
C ALA A 2 57.13 -19.02 26.23
N LEU A 3 57.15 -17.69 26.08
CA LEU A 3 55.95 -16.87 26.16
C LEU A 3 55.81 -15.88 24.98
N ARG A 4 56.42 -16.21 23.82
CA ARG A 4 56.34 -15.37 22.60
C ARG A 4 55.86 -16.12 21.35
N LEU A 5 55.72 -17.44 21.40
CA LEU A 5 55.33 -18.27 20.24
C LEU A 5 53.82 -18.55 20.16
N VAL A 6 53.06 -18.39 21.24
CA VAL A 6 51.61 -18.63 21.25
C VAL A 6 50.84 -17.41 20.74
N GLN A 7 51.43 -16.22 20.81
CA GLN A 7 50.74 -14.95 20.50
C GLN A 7 50.68 -14.64 18.98
N SER A 8 51.48 -15.31 18.17
CA SER A 8 51.52 -15.13 16.71
C SER A 8 50.58 -16.06 15.95
N ALA A 9 50.11 -17.17 16.55
CA ALA A 9 49.16 -18.07 15.90
C ALA A 9 47.71 -17.53 15.94
N SER A 10 47.36 -16.74 16.96
CA SER A 10 46.01 -16.19 17.11
C SER A 10 45.69 -15.05 16.15
N LEU A 11 46.70 -14.36 15.61
CA LEU A 11 46.47 -13.22 14.70
C LEU A 11 46.17 -13.66 13.26
N VAL A 12 46.71 -14.81 12.83
CA VAL A 12 46.52 -15.30 11.45
C VAL A 12 45.15 -15.99 11.27
N ALA A 13 44.63 -16.63 12.32
CA ALA A 13 43.31 -17.26 12.29
C ALA A 13 42.15 -16.24 12.23
N GLY A 14 42.33 -15.01 12.74
CA GLY A 14 41.32 -13.95 12.70
C GLY A 14 41.13 -13.32 11.32
N CYS A 15 42.18 -13.25 10.50
CA CYS A 15 42.10 -12.64 9.17
C CYS A 15 41.40 -13.51 8.12
N ALA A 16 41.37 -14.84 8.29
CA ALA A 16 40.68 -15.75 7.37
C ALA A 16 39.14 -15.70 7.48
N LEU A 17 38.61 -15.17 8.60
CA LEU A 17 37.16 -15.02 8.80
C LEU A 17 36.60 -13.73 8.17
N LEU A 18 37.46 -12.78 7.81
CA LEU A 18 37.05 -11.49 7.23
C LEU A 18 36.94 -11.53 5.69
N THR A 19 37.45 -12.56 5.02
CA THR A 19 37.31 -12.71 3.57
C THR A 19 35.97 -13.30 3.13
N GLY A 20 35.15 -13.78 4.08
CA GLY A 20 33.81 -14.30 3.81
C GLY A 20 32.81 -13.25 3.30
N CYS A 21 33.10 -11.96 3.50
CA CYS A 21 32.27 -10.85 3.02
C CYS A 21 32.81 -10.17 1.74
N ALA A 22 33.94 -10.62 1.20
CA ALA A 22 34.55 -10.05 0.00
C ALA A 22 34.13 -10.74 -1.31
N GLY A 23 33.39 -11.85 -1.24
CA GLY A 23 32.76 -12.47 -2.41
C GLY A 23 31.36 -11.90 -2.58
N SER A 24 31.07 -11.20 -3.68
CA SER A 24 29.71 -10.77 -4.00
C SER A 24 28.82 -12.02 -4.11
N PRO A 25 27.91 -12.30 -3.15
CA PRO A 25 27.03 -13.47 -3.25
C PRO A 25 26.00 -13.29 -4.37
N PHE A 26 25.83 -12.05 -4.84
CA PHE A 26 25.02 -11.67 -5.97
C PHE A 26 25.90 -11.63 -7.22
N LYS A 27 26.09 -12.77 -7.87
CA LYS A 27 26.47 -12.75 -9.29
C LYS A 27 25.24 -12.33 -10.08
N ASP A 28 25.39 -11.33 -10.94
CA ASP A 28 24.34 -10.92 -11.86
C ASP A 28 23.84 -12.14 -12.65
N ALA A 29 22.52 -12.32 -12.68
CA ALA A 29 21.91 -13.38 -13.47
C ALA A 29 22.14 -13.10 -14.96
N LYS A 30 22.57 -14.13 -15.70
CA LYS A 30 22.72 -14.03 -17.16
C LYS A 30 21.33 -13.98 -17.80
N VAL A 31 21.18 -13.15 -18.83
CA VAL A 31 19.97 -13.15 -19.65
C VAL A 31 19.90 -14.50 -20.38
N ASP A 32 18.79 -15.22 -20.20
CA ASP A 32 18.51 -16.47 -20.91
C ASP A 32 18.24 -16.16 -22.40
N PRO A 33 19.05 -16.68 -23.34
CA PRO A 33 18.85 -16.44 -24.77
C PRO A 33 17.58 -17.08 -25.34
N ALA A 34 16.99 -18.07 -24.66
CA ALA A 34 15.74 -18.69 -25.10
C ALA A 34 14.50 -17.86 -24.72
N SER A 35 14.67 -16.79 -23.92
CA SER A 35 13.56 -15.95 -23.49
C SER A 35 13.04 -15.06 -24.63
N PRO A 36 11.71 -14.96 -24.84
CA PRO A 36 11.13 -14.09 -25.85
C PRO A 36 11.41 -12.60 -25.61
N VAL A 37 11.84 -12.21 -24.40
CA VAL A 37 12.19 -10.82 -24.04
C VAL A 37 13.70 -10.59 -23.91
N ALA A 38 14.54 -11.56 -24.30
CA ALA A 38 16.00 -11.48 -24.12
C ALA A 38 16.63 -10.24 -24.79
N ALA A 39 16.14 -9.89 -25.99
CA ALA A 39 16.59 -8.70 -26.72
C ALA A 39 16.25 -7.40 -25.98
N ASP A 40 15.05 -7.30 -25.43
CA ASP A 40 14.62 -6.11 -24.68
C ASP A 40 15.34 -5.96 -23.35
N VAL A 41 15.51 -7.06 -22.61
CA VAL A 41 16.28 -7.05 -21.36
C VAL A 41 17.72 -6.62 -21.64
N THR A 42 18.35 -7.15 -22.68
CA THR A 42 19.71 -6.78 -23.08
C THR A 42 19.81 -5.30 -23.47
N ARG A 43 18.82 -4.79 -24.22
CA ARG A 43 18.75 -3.39 -24.63
C ARG A 43 18.60 -2.45 -23.44
N ILE A 44 17.69 -2.74 -22.50
CA ILE A 44 17.39 -1.87 -21.35
C ILE A 44 18.55 -1.87 -20.35
N THR A 45 19.13 -3.03 -20.05
CA THR A 45 20.23 -3.17 -19.08
C THR A 45 21.54 -2.53 -19.53
N ARG A 46 21.78 -2.42 -20.85
CA ARG A 46 22.98 -1.81 -21.42
C ARG A 46 22.83 -0.33 -21.75
N GLN A 47 21.62 0.22 -21.65
CA GLN A 47 21.40 1.64 -21.84
C GLN A 47 21.88 2.39 -20.59
N PRO A 48 22.77 3.40 -20.72
CA PRO A 48 23.15 4.23 -19.59
C PRO A 48 21.93 5.07 -19.16
N ALA A 49 21.25 4.63 -18.12
CA ALA A 49 20.17 5.38 -17.49
C ALA A 49 20.76 6.37 -16.47
N LYS A 50 20.25 7.60 -16.47
CA LYS A 50 20.45 8.53 -15.36
C LYS A 50 19.53 8.08 -14.22
N TYR A 51 20.08 7.39 -13.23
CA TYR A 51 19.33 7.04 -12.04
C TYR A 51 19.23 8.26 -11.13
N PRO A 52 18.03 8.57 -10.62
CA PRO A 52 17.92 9.57 -9.57
C PRO A 52 18.68 9.09 -8.34
N THR A 53 19.40 10.03 -7.75
CA THR A 53 20.10 9.90 -6.49
C THR A 53 19.22 10.44 -5.36
N PHE A 54 19.59 10.17 -4.10
CA PHE A 54 18.93 10.82 -2.97
C PHE A 54 19.01 12.36 -3.01
N ALA A 55 19.98 12.93 -3.72
CA ALA A 55 20.08 14.37 -3.92
C ALA A 55 19.05 14.92 -4.92
N ASP A 56 18.45 14.06 -5.75
CA ASP A 56 17.39 14.42 -6.70
C ASP A 56 16.01 14.48 -6.04
N ILE A 57 15.90 14.13 -4.76
CA ILE A 57 14.66 14.28 -3.99
C ILE A 57 14.37 15.77 -3.83
N PRO A 58 13.22 16.28 -4.32
CA PRO A 58 12.84 17.67 -4.13
C PRO A 58 12.77 18.02 -2.64
N LYS A 59 13.10 19.28 -2.32
CA LYS A 59 12.90 19.79 -0.95
C LYS A 59 11.42 19.72 -0.58
N PRO A 60 11.09 19.51 0.71
CA PRO A 60 9.72 19.61 1.17
C PRO A 60 9.08 20.93 0.75
N PRO A 61 7.80 20.93 0.34
CA PRO A 61 7.06 22.15 0.09
C PRO A 61 7.10 23.08 1.31
N THR A 62 7.28 24.37 1.08
CA THR A 62 7.33 25.38 2.15
C THR A 62 5.98 26.06 2.38
N ASP A 63 5.04 25.83 1.46
CA ASP A 63 3.65 26.29 1.45
C ASP A 63 2.70 25.29 2.11
N ILE A 64 3.19 24.51 3.07
CA ILE A 64 2.34 23.65 3.88
C ILE A 64 1.54 24.51 4.88
N ARG A 65 0.27 24.14 5.06
CA ARG A 65 -0.61 24.78 6.04
C ARG A 65 0.02 24.71 7.45
N PRO A 66 0.22 25.83 8.16
CA PRO A 66 0.68 25.82 9.54
C PRO A 66 -0.29 25.08 10.47
N LEU A 67 0.24 24.36 11.46
CA LEU A 67 -0.56 23.57 12.42
C LEU A 67 -1.67 24.40 13.09
N ALA A 68 -1.39 25.65 13.46
CA ALA A 68 -2.35 26.54 14.10
C ALA A 68 -3.57 26.87 13.20
N GLN A 69 -3.40 26.86 11.87
CA GLN A 69 -4.50 27.16 10.95
C GLN A 69 -5.52 26.02 10.87
N TYR A 70 -5.13 24.76 11.06
CA TYR A 70 -6.09 23.65 11.12
C TYR A 70 -7.14 23.84 12.22
N GLY A 71 -6.72 24.33 13.40
CA GLY A 71 -7.64 24.61 14.51
C GLY A 71 -8.51 25.85 14.29
N ALA A 72 -8.05 26.82 13.50
CA ALA A 72 -8.85 28.01 13.17
C ALA A 72 -10.02 27.65 12.24
N ASP A 73 -9.76 26.88 11.18
CA ASP A 73 -10.80 26.42 10.25
C ASP A 73 -11.87 25.58 10.96
N ALA A 74 -11.45 24.69 11.86
CA ALA A 74 -12.37 23.88 12.64
C ALA A 74 -13.29 24.75 13.52
N ARG A 75 -12.75 25.77 14.20
CA ARG A 75 -13.57 26.71 14.99
C ARG A 75 -14.55 27.48 14.13
N THR A 76 -14.15 27.90 12.93
CA THR A 76 -15.04 28.59 11.98
C THR A 76 -16.20 27.69 11.56
N VAL A 77 -15.94 26.42 11.23
CA VAL A 77 -16.99 25.46 10.85
C VAL A 77 -17.95 25.21 12.01
N LEU A 78 -17.43 25.02 13.23
CA LEU A 78 -18.26 24.81 14.41
C LEU A 78 -19.15 26.04 14.70
N ALA A 79 -18.59 27.24 14.66
CA ALA A 79 -19.35 28.48 14.86
C ALA A 79 -20.42 28.68 13.77
N ALA A 80 -20.13 28.31 12.51
CA ALA A 80 -21.12 28.34 11.44
C ALA A 80 -22.24 27.31 11.68
N GLY A 81 -21.92 26.12 12.17
CA GLY A 81 -22.91 25.11 12.59
C GLY A 81 -23.84 25.62 13.68
N GLU A 82 -23.28 26.17 14.76
CA GLU A 82 -24.07 26.77 15.86
C GLU A 82 -24.95 27.94 15.38
N ALA A 83 -24.44 28.74 14.44
CA ALA A 83 -25.22 29.82 13.84
C ALA A 83 -26.38 29.29 13.00
N LEU A 84 -26.14 28.24 12.21
CA LEU A 84 -27.17 27.57 11.41
C LEU A 84 -28.25 26.95 12.31
N GLU A 85 -27.87 26.23 13.35
CA GLU A 85 -28.82 25.64 14.31
C GLU A 85 -29.70 26.70 14.95
N ARG A 86 -29.13 27.82 15.40
CA ARG A 86 -29.92 28.94 15.96
C ARG A 86 -30.84 29.58 14.91
N ALA A 87 -30.39 29.70 13.67
CA ALA A 87 -31.18 30.27 12.58
C ALA A 87 -32.35 29.37 12.18
N THR A 88 -32.18 28.04 12.26
CA THR A 88 -33.20 27.05 11.90
C THR A 88 -34.01 26.55 13.10
N ALA A 89 -33.63 26.90 14.33
CA ALA A 89 -34.33 26.53 15.56
C ALA A 89 -35.84 26.81 15.57
N PRO A 90 -36.36 27.89 14.96
CA PRO A 90 -37.81 28.09 14.85
C PRO A 90 -38.54 27.01 14.04
N GLY A 91 -37.82 26.16 13.29
CA GLY A 91 -38.41 25.05 12.54
C GLY A 91 -39.43 25.49 11.50
N THR A 92 -39.35 26.73 11.02
CA THR A 92 -40.35 27.35 10.14
C THR A 92 -40.29 26.84 8.70
N TRP A 93 -39.33 25.97 8.39
CA TRP A 93 -39.23 25.33 7.09
C TRP A 93 -40.09 24.06 7.11
N THR A 94 -40.95 23.96 6.10
CA THR A 94 -41.76 22.78 5.81
C THR A 94 -41.20 22.13 4.55
N LEU A 95 -41.11 20.81 4.54
CA LEU A 95 -40.77 20.04 3.35
C LEU A 95 -42.08 19.58 2.70
N GLU A 96 -42.41 20.14 1.55
CA GLU A 96 -43.51 19.68 0.72
C GLU A 96 -43.03 18.64 -0.29
N GLY A 97 -43.91 17.72 -0.71
CA GLY A 97 -43.57 16.71 -1.72
C GLY A 97 -42.59 15.62 -1.24
N THR A 98 -42.45 15.41 0.07
CA THR A 98 -41.60 14.35 0.63
C THR A 98 -42.04 12.96 0.19
N ASP A 99 -43.36 12.76 0.03
CA ASP A 99 -43.92 11.49 -0.41
C ASP A 99 -43.58 11.21 -1.88
N ASP A 100 -43.73 12.21 -2.76
CA ASP A 100 -43.34 12.10 -4.17
C ASP A 100 -41.84 11.84 -4.34
N PHE A 101 -41.01 12.54 -3.55
CA PHE A 101 -39.57 12.32 -3.51
C PHE A 101 -39.24 10.89 -3.05
N ALA A 102 -39.88 10.41 -1.97
CA ALA A 102 -39.65 9.07 -1.45
C ALA A 102 -40.14 7.99 -2.43
N GLU A 103 -41.27 8.19 -3.10
CA GLU A 103 -41.78 7.30 -4.14
C GLU A 103 -40.87 7.25 -5.36
N LYS A 104 -40.34 8.40 -5.79
CA LYS A 104 -39.33 8.44 -6.84
C LYS A 104 -38.07 7.68 -6.43
N ALA A 105 -37.57 7.90 -5.21
CA ALA A 105 -36.39 7.20 -4.72
C ALA A 105 -36.60 5.68 -4.65
N ARG A 106 -37.79 5.22 -4.23
CA ARG A 106 -38.14 3.79 -4.24
C ARG A 106 -38.20 3.22 -5.66
N ARG A 107 -38.74 3.96 -6.63
CA ARG A 107 -38.74 3.54 -8.04
C ARG A 107 -37.33 3.47 -8.62
N ASP A 108 -36.49 4.46 -8.32
CA ASP A 108 -35.11 4.54 -8.82
C ASP A 108 -34.21 3.45 -8.21
N ALA A 109 -34.42 3.10 -6.92
CA ALA A 109 -33.68 2.04 -6.23
C ALA A 109 -33.96 0.64 -6.80
N GLY A 110 -35.05 0.49 -7.56
CA GLY A 110 -35.48 -0.79 -8.10
C GLY A 110 -36.17 -1.68 -7.06
N PRO A 111 -36.48 -2.94 -7.42
CA PRO A 111 -37.15 -3.86 -6.51
C PRO A 111 -36.27 -4.15 -5.30
N GLN A 112 -36.91 -4.28 -4.13
CA GLN A 112 -36.25 -4.79 -2.94
C GLN A 112 -35.72 -6.19 -3.26
N LEU A 113 -34.39 -6.36 -3.18
CA LEU A 113 -33.78 -7.68 -3.32
C LEU A 113 -33.96 -8.43 -2.01
N GLU A 114 -34.38 -9.69 -2.12
CA GLU A 114 -34.37 -10.61 -0.99
C GLU A 114 -32.93 -10.73 -0.45
N PRO A 115 -32.74 -10.71 0.87
CA PRO A 115 -31.44 -10.99 1.46
C PRO A 115 -30.93 -12.36 0.95
N PRO A 116 -29.65 -12.49 0.59
CA PRO A 116 -29.10 -13.77 0.15
C PRO A 116 -29.24 -14.82 1.25
N ASN A 117 -29.56 -16.06 0.87
CA ASN A 117 -29.61 -17.17 1.82
C ASN A 117 -28.18 -17.49 2.30
N PRO A 118 -27.91 -17.50 3.61
CA PRO A 118 -26.58 -17.85 4.13
C PRO A 118 -26.02 -19.16 3.58
N GLY A 119 -26.89 -20.17 3.37
CA GLY A 119 -26.50 -21.48 2.84
C GLY A 119 -25.93 -21.46 1.42
N ASP A 120 -26.25 -20.45 0.62
CA ASP A 120 -25.77 -20.33 -0.77
C ASP A 120 -24.27 -20.02 -0.80
N ALA A 121 -23.79 -19.20 0.13
CA ALA A 121 -22.37 -18.87 0.25
C ALA A 121 -21.54 -20.11 0.64
N GLU A 122 -22.06 -20.92 1.56
CA GLU A 122 -21.41 -22.18 1.98
C GLU A 122 -21.45 -23.24 0.88
N ALA A 123 -22.54 -23.33 0.13
CA ALA A 123 -22.65 -24.23 -1.03
C ALA A 123 -21.64 -23.85 -2.13
N PHE A 124 -21.54 -22.56 -2.46
CA PHE A 124 -20.56 -22.06 -3.43
C PHE A 124 -19.11 -22.29 -2.96
N ALA A 125 -18.82 -22.01 -1.69
CA ALA A 125 -17.49 -22.26 -1.14
C ALA A 125 -17.13 -23.75 -1.14
N ARG A 126 -18.12 -24.64 -0.94
CA ARG A 126 -17.91 -26.10 -1.06
C ARG A 126 -17.58 -26.49 -2.50
N GLU A 127 -18.35 -26.03 -3.47
CA GLU A 127 -18.09 -26.30 -4.90
C GLU A 127 -16.69 -25.86 -5.32
N LEU A 128 -16.24 -24.68 -4.88
CA LEU A 128 -14.88 -24.19 -5.15
C LEU A 128 -13.79 -25.10 -4.58
N ARG A 129 -13.99 -25.64 -3.37
CA ARG A 129 -13.04 -26.58 -2.75
C ARG A 129 -12.99 -27.91 -3.48
N GLU A 130 -14.14 -28.43 -3.91
CA GLU A 130 -14.24 -29.68 -4.66
C GLU A 130 -13.56 -29.60 -6.03
N ARG A 131 -13.59 -28.42 -6.67
CA ARG A 131 -12.95 -28.17 -7.97
C ARG A 131 -11.46 -27.85 -7.88
N ALA A 132 -10.93 -27.57 -6.69
CA ALA A 132 -9.54 -27.18 -6.52
C ALA A 132 -8.60 -28.39 -6.63
N THR A 133 -7.55 -28.30 -7.46
CA THR A 133 -6.49 -29.31 -7.51
C THR A 133 -5.58 -29.16 -6.27
N PRO A 134 -5.31 -30.24 -5.51
CA PRO A 134 -4.41 -30.17 -4.37
C PRO A 134 -2.99 -29.72 -4.76
N PRO A 135 -2.28 -28.97 -3.90
CA PRO A 135 -0.89 -28.64 -4.15
C PRO A 135 -0.03 -29.92 -4.13
N PRO A 136 1.06 -29.98 -4.93
CA PRO A 136 1.94 -31.14 -4.97
C PRO A 136 2.59 -31.40 -3.60
N PRO A 137 2.87 -32.68 -3.25
CA PRO A 137 3.56 -33.03 -2.01
C PRO A 137 4.98 -32.45 -2.02
N ARG A 138 5.48 -32.10 -0.84
CA ARG A 138 6.87 -31.67 -0.62
C ARG A 138 7.80 -32.85 -0.48
#